data_AF-A0A7W9LZ88-F1
#
_entry.id   AF-A0A7W9LZ88-F1
#
_cell.length_a   1.000
_cell.length_b   1.000
_cell.length_c   1.000
_cell.angle_alpha   90.00
_cell.angle_beta   90.00
_cell.angle_gamma   90.00
#
_symmetry.space_group_name_H-M   'P 1'
#
loop_
_entity.id
_entity.type
_entity.pdbx_description
1 polymer ?
#
loop_
_entity_poly.entity_id
_entity_poly.type
_entity_poly.pdbx_seq_one_letter_code
_entity_poly.pdbx_strand_id
1 'polypeptide(L)'
;MSSAETRVPHTRMPEAGATAVPPTGEEPSLGELVGELTEDLSRLMRQELELAKAEIRQEAGKAGKAAGMLGAAGFAGYMTAVLLSLALVFALASFIGLGWATLVVAVLWAVAGAILFSAGRSRLRKVSPKPERTVETLKEDAEWARHPTK
;
A
#
# COMPACT_ATOMS: atom_id res chain seq x y z
N MET A 1 -46.89 51.34 72.34
CA MET A 1 -46.87 50.63 71.05
C MET A 1 -45.62 51.13 70.32
N SER A 2 -44.42 50.68 70.69
CA SER A 2 -43.71 49.46 70.27
C SER A 2 -43.46 49.38 68.75
N SER A 3 -42.22 49.74 68.40
CA SER A 3 -41.32 49.04 67.46
C SER A 3 -41.64 49.00 65.96
N ALA A 4 -40.74 49.57 65.15
CA ALA A 4 -39.99 48.80 64.14
C ALA A 4 -38.94 49.70 63.44
N GLU A 5 -37.73 49.68 63.99
CA GLU A 5 -36.51 50.15 63.34
C GLU A 5 -36.06 49.03 62.37
N THR A 6 -36.16 49.25 61.06
CA THR A 6 -35.73 48.25 60.06
C THR A 6 -34.22 48.32 59.90
N ARG A 7 -33.54 47.44 60.65
CA ARG A 7 -32.09 47.22 60.58
C ARG A 7 -31.71 46.56 59.26
N VAL A 8 -30.73 47.15 58.57
CA VAL A 8 -30.10 46.62 57.36
C VAL A 8 -29.28 45.36 57.73
N PRO A 9 -29.41 44.23 57.00
CA PRO A 9 -28.58 43.06 57.22
C PRO A 9 -27.18 43.30 56.63
N HIS A 10 -26.16 43.31 57.49
CA HIS A 10 -24.76 43.18 57.08
C HIS A 10 -24.48 41.72 56.74
N THR A 11 -24.38 41.42 55.44
CA THR A 11 -23.85 40.15 54.94
C THR A 11 -22.38 40.05 55.36
N ARG A 12 -22.07 39.12 56.27
CA ARG A 12 -20.67 38.76 56.55
C ARG A 12 -20.11 38.10 55.29
N MET A 13 -19.13 38.75 54.66
CA MET A 13 -18.28 38.10 53.67
C MET A 13 -17.54 36.95 54.38
N PRO A 14 -17.59 35.71 53.86
CA PRO A 14 -16.74 34.64 54.37
C PRO A 14 -15.27 35.04 54.18
N GLU A 15 -14.47 34.76 55.20
CA GLU A 15 -13.03 35.03 55.23
C GLU A 15 -12.37 34.53 53.95
N ALA A 16 -11.46 35.36 53.44
CA ALA A 16 -10.49 34.97 52.44
C ALA A 16 -9.68 33.77 52.98
N GLY A 17 -10.16 32.56 52.68
CA GLY A 17 -9.35 31.37 52.75
C GLY A 17 -8.18 31.59 51.82
N ALA A 18 -7.01 31.78 52.41
CA ALA A 18 -5.74 31.82 51.70
C ALA A 18 -5.70 30.65 50.72
N THR A 19 -5.86 30.95 49.43
CA THR A 19 -5.53 30.03 48.36
C THR A 19 -4.06 29.73 48.52
N ALA A 20 -3.76 28.58 49.11
CA ALA A 20 -2.44 27.97 49.04
C ALA A 20 -2.12 27.85 47.55
N VAL A 21 -1.28 28.75 47.06
CA VAL A 21 -0.63 28.63 45.76
C VAL A 21 0.09 27.28 45.80
N PRO A 22 -0.28 26.28 44.97
CA PRO A 22 0.51 25.05 44.91
C PRO A 22 1.96 25.47 44.61
N PRO A 23 2.97 24.83 45.22
CA PRO A 23 4.36 25.20 45.03
C PRO A 23 4.62 25.36 43.53
N THR A 24 5.12 26.53 43.15
CA THR A 24 5.47 26.92 41.78
C THR A 24 6.16 25.75 41.10
N GLY A 25 5.49 25.18 40.10
CA GLY A 25 6.07 24.15 39.24
C GLY A 25 7.36 24.70 38.66
N GLU A 26 8.45 23.95 38.86
CA GLU A 26 9.71 24.17 38.17
C GLU A 26 9.43 24.27 36.67
N GLU A 27 9.92 25.33 36.02
CA GLU A 27 9.87 25.40 34.56
C GLU A 27 10.60 24.18 34.00
N PRO A 28 10.00 23.42 33.07
CA PRO A 28 10.60 22.21 32.56
C PRO A 28 12.00 22.51 32.03
N SER A 29 12.98 21.73 32.51
CA SER A 29 14.36 21.96 32.15
C SER A 29 14.55 21.73 30.64
N LEU A 30 15.54 22.38 30.02
CA LEU A 30 15.86 22.17 28.59
C LEU A 30 16.05 20.68 28.24
N GLY A 31 16.56 19.88 29.18
CA GLY A 31 16.72 18.43 28.99
C GLY A 31 15.40 17.68 28.95
N GLU A 32 14.40 18.15 29.70
CA GLU A 32 13.06 17.57 29.77
C GLU A 32 12.27 17.85 28.48
N LEU A 33 12.36 19.08 27.96
CA LEU A 33 11.78 19.48 26.67
C LEU A 33 12.36 18.73 25.48
N VAL A 34 13.69 18.50 25.47
CA VAL A 34 14.35 17.70 24.42
C VAL A 34 13.96 16.22 24.53
N GLY A 35 13.79 15.71 25.75
CA GLY A 35 13.28 14.36 26.01
C GLY A 35 11.88 14.16 25.46
N GLU A 36 10.97 15.09 25.77
CA GLU A 36 9.57 15.07 25.31
C GLU A 36 9.47 15.16 23.78
N LEU A 37 10.23 16.07 23.14
CA LEU A 37 10.28 16.17 21.69
C LEU A 37 10.83 14.90 21.03
N THR A 38 11.88 14.29 21.59
CA THR A 38 12.45 13.03 21.07
C THR A 38 11.46 11.89 21.20
N GLU A 39 10.68 11.86 22.28
CA GLU A 39 9.64 10.88 22.48
C GLU A 39 8.48 11.06 21.49
N ASP A 40 8.07 12.31 21.23
CA ASP A 40 7.02 12.61 20.25
C ASP A 40 7.45 12.31 18.82
N LEU A 41 8.68 12.63 18.42
CA LEU A 41 9.25 12.21 17.13
C LEU A 41 9.29 10.69 17.01
N SER A 42 9.68 10.01 18.09
CA SER A 42 9.69 8.55 18.14
C SER A 42 8.29 7.94 18.05
N ARG A 43 7.25 8.62 18.57
CA ARG A 43 5.84 8.20 18.43
C ARG A 43 5.36 8.43 17.01
N LEU A 44 5.64 9.57 16.41
CA LEU A 44 5.29 9.88 15.02
C LEU A 44 5.91 8.87 14.05
N MET A 45 7.20 8.55 14.20
CA MET A 45 7.85 7.57 13.33
C MET A 45 7.23 6.18 13.43
N ARG A 46 6.86 5.74 14.64
CA ARG A 46 6.15 4.46 14.81
C ARG A 46 4.78 4.49 14.14
N GLN A 47 4.05 5.61 14.22
CA GLN A 47 2.75 5.76 13.58
C GLN A 47 2.85 5.74 12.06
N GLU A 48 3.79 6.46 11.47
CA GLU A 48 4.05 6.45 10.02
C GLU A 48 4.42 5.05 9.52
N LEU A 49 5.24 4.31 10.28
CA LEU A 49 5.56 2.93 9.97
C LEU A 49 4.34 2.00 10.04
N GLU A 50 3.51 2.13 11.08
CA GLU A 50 2.27 1.34 11.19
C GLU A 50 1.26 1.68 10.09
N LEU A 51 1.16 2.96 9.71
CA LEU A 51 0.34 3.42 8.59
C LEU A 51 0.83 2.84 7.27
N ALA A 52 2.12 3.00 6.96
CA ALA A 52 2.73 2.45 5.75
C ALA A 52 2.56 0.92 5.68
N LYS A 53 2.70 0.23 6.82
CA LYS A 53 2.48 -1.21 6.91
C LYS A 53 1.01 -1.57 6.67
N ALA A 54 0.06 -0.80 7.18
CA ALA A 54 -1.37 -0.99 6.94
C ALA A 54 -1.72 -0.80 5.46
N GLU A 55 -1.20 0.27 4.83
CA GLU A 55 -1.41 0.57 3.42
C GLU A 55 -0.80 -0.51 2.52
N ILE A 56 0.45 -0.92 2.77
CA ILE A 56 1.10 -2.03 2.06
C ILE A 56 0.27 -3.32 2.20
N ARG A 57 -0.24 -3.63 3.40
CA ARG A 57 -1.07 -4.83 3.60
C ARG A 57 -2.38 -4.75 2.81
N GLN A 58 -3.00 -3.58 2.77
CA GLN A 58 -4.23 -3.36 2.01
C GLN A 58 -3.98 -3.51 0.50
N GLU A 59 -2.93 -2.88 -0.02
CA GLU A 59 -2.55 -2.98 -1.43
C GLU A 59 -2.10 -4.39 -1.81
N ALA A 60 -1.33 -5.06 -0.96
CA ALA A 60 -0.96 -6.46 -1.15
C ALA A 60 -2.18 -7.39 -1.19
N GLY A 61 -3.20 -7.13 -0.36
CA GLY A 61 -4.46 -7.87 -0.39
C GLY A 61 -5.23 -7.68 -1.70
N LYS A 62 -5.33 -6.42 -2.19
CA LYS A 62 -5.95 -6.10 -3.49
C LYS A 62 -5.21 -6.77 -4.63
N ALA A 63 -3.88 -6.62 -4.68
CA ALA A 63 -3.02 -7.23 -5.69
C ALA A 63 -3.12 -8.76 -5.65
N GLY A 64 -3.12 -9.37 -4.45
CA GLY A 64 -3.28 -10.81 -4.27
C GLY A 64 -4.62 -11.33 -4.79
N LYS A 65 -5.73 -10.63 -4.50
CA LYS A 65 -7.05 -10.98 -5.04
C LYS A 65 -7.08 -10.86 -6.57
N ALA A 66 -6.54 -9.78 -7.13
CA ALA A 66 -6.46 -9.57 -8.57
C ALA A 66 -5.61 -10.66 -9.26
N ALA A 67 -4.45 -10.98 -8.70
CA ALA A 67 -3.59 -12.06 -9.17
C ALA A 67 -4.31 -13.42 -9.09
N GLY A 68 -5.03 -13.69 -8.00
CA GLY A 68 -5.84 -14.90 -7.85
C GLY A 68 -6.95 -15.01 -8.90
N MET A 69 -7.68 -13.92 -9.16
CA MET A 69 -8.71 -13.87 -10.20
C MET A 69 -8.12 -14.06 -11.61
N LEU A 70 -7.00 -13.40 -11.92
CA LEU A 70 -6.32 -13.57 -13.21
C LEU A 70 -5.76 -14.98 -13.39
N GLY A 71 -5.22 -15.58 -12.32
CA GLY A 71 -4.78 -16.98 -12.31
C GLY A 71 -5.94 -17.95 -12.58
N ALA A 72 -7.06 -17.77 -11.88
CA ALA A 72 -8.27 -18.58 -12.09
C ALA A 72 -8.84 -18.40 -13.51
N ALA A 73 -8.88 -17.17 -14.02
CA ALA A 73 -9.32 -16.89 -15.39
C ALA A 73 -8.39 -17.53 -16.43
N GLY A 74 -7.07 -17.48 -16.22
CA GLY A 74 -6.09 -18.16 -17.06
C GLY A 74 -6.28 -19.68 -17.07
N PHE A 75 -6.49 -20.29 -15.91
CA PHE A 75 -6.78 -21.71 -15.79
C PHE A 75 -8.10 -22.10 -16.49
N ALA A 76 -9.17 -21.34 -16.25
CA ALA A 76 -10.45 -21.56 -16.91
C ALA A 76 -10.32 -21.44 -18.43
N GLY A 77 -9.62 -20.42 -18.93
CA GLY A 77 -9.33 -20.26 -20.36
C GLY A 77 -8.53 -21.42 -20.94
N TYR A 78 -7.53 -21.93 -20.21
CA TYR A 78 -6.78 -23.14 -20.61
C TYR A 78 -7.69 -24.38 -20.68
N MET A 79 -8.55 -24.60 -19.69
CA MET A 79 -9.52 -25.71 -19.71
C MET A 79 -10.50 -25.59 -20.88
N THR A 80 -11.02 -24.39 -21.14
CA THR A 80 -11.87 -24.13 -22.31
C THR A 80 -11.15 -24.46 -23.61
N ALA A 81 -9.90 -24.05 -23.76
CA ALA A 81 -9.08 -24.36 -24.93
C ALA A 81 -8.89 -25.87 -25.13
N VAL A 82 -8.62 -26.63 -24.06
CA VAL A 82 -8.51 -28.10 -24.10
C VAL A 82 -9.85 -28.72 -24.54
N LEU A 83 -10.96 -28.34 -23.91
CA LEU A 83 -12.29 -28.88 -24.23
C LEU A 83 -12.71 -28.57 -25.68
N LEU A 84 -12.47 -27.34 -26.16
CA LEU A 84 -12.71 -26.96 -27.54
C LEU A 84 -11.82 -27.75 -28.51
N SER A 85 -10.58 -28.04 -28.14
CA SER A 85 -9.69 -28.86 -28.97
C SER A 85 -10.20 -30.29 -29.09
N LEU A 86 -10.65 -30.90 -27.99
CA LEU A 86 -11.28 -32.23 -28.02
C LEU A 86 -12.55 -32.22 -28.86
N ALA A 87 -13.43 -31.24 -28.66
CA ALA A 87 -14.66 -31.09 -29.42
C ALA A 87 -14.36 -30.95 -30.92
N LEU A 88 -13.36 -30.15 -31.29
CA LEU A 88 -12.95 -29.96 -32.67
C LEU A 88 -12.36 -31.25 -33.28
N VAL A 89 -11.52 -31.98 -32.53
CA VAL A 89 -11.00 -33.28 -32.97
C VAL A 89 -12.16 -34.25 -33.24
N PHE A 90 -13.12 -34.38 -32.32
CA PHE A 90 -14.24 -35.29 -32.51
C PHE A 90 -15.14 -34.86 -33.68
N ALA A 91 -15.40 -33.56 -33.83
CA ALA A 91 -16.15 -33.02 -34.95
C ALA A 91 -15.48 -33.33 -36.29
N LEU A 92 -14.15 -33.13 -36.42
CA LEU A 92 -13.40 -33.41 -37.64
C LEU A 92 -13.22 -34.91 -37.89
N ALA A 93 -13.08 -35.71 -36.84
CA ALA A 93 -12.81 -37.14 -36.96
C ALA A 93 -13.90 -37.88 -37.76
N SER A 94 -15.16 -37.42 -37.68
CA SER A 94 -16.27 -37.95 -38.48
C SER A 94 -16.12 -37.75 -39.99
N PHE A 95 -15.30 -36.79 -40.43
CA PHE A 95 -15.12 -36.46 -41.85
C PHE A 95 -13.79 -36.97 -42.42
N ILE A 96 -12.70 -36.86 -41.64
CA ILE A 96 -11.33 -37.12 -42.13
C ILE A 96 -10.58 -38.21 -41.34
N GLY A 97 -11.25 -38.84 -40.38
CA GLY A 97 -10.64 -39.83 -39.49
C GLY A 97 -9.85 -39.19 -38.34
N LEU A 98 -9.72 -39.94 -37.25
CA LEU A 98 -9.19 -39.42 -35.98
C LEU A 98 -7.74 -38.94 -36.09
N GLY A 99 -6.89 -39.66 -36.84
CA GLY A 99 -5.47 -39.31 -36.99
C GLY A 99 -5.24 -37.98 -37.73
N TRP A 100 -6.01 -37.72 -38.79
CA TRP A 100 -5.92 -36.45 -39.52
C TRP A 100 -6.57 -35.30 -38.75
N ALA A 101 -7.68 -35.56 -38.05
CA ALA A 101 -8.30 -34.57 -37.19
C ALA A 101 -7.36 -34.07 -36.08
N THR A 102 -6.66 -34.98 -35.38
CA THR A 102 -5.69 -34.59 -34.35
C THR A 102 -4.50 -33.84 -34.93
N LEU A 103 -4.01 -34.21 -36.12
CA LEU A 103 -2.93 -33.49 -36.80
C LEU A 103 -3.33 -32.06 -37.18
N VAL A 104 -4.53 -31.86 -37.72
CA VAL A 104 -5.05 -30.52 -38.05
C VAL A 104 -5.12 -29.62 -36.81
N VAL A 105 -5.66 -30.13 -35.70
CA VAL A 105 -5.75 -29.38 -34.45
C VAL A 105 -4.36 -29.11 -33.84
N ALA A 106 -3.42 -30.05 -33.97
CA ALA A 106 -2.04 -29.86 -33.54
C ALA A 106 -1.33 -28.75 -34.34
N VAL A 107 -1.52 -28.70 -35.66
CA VAL A 107 -0.98 -27.63 -36.51
C VAL A 107 -1.60 -26.29 -36.14
N LEU A 108 -2.90 -26.23 -35.87
CA LEU A 108 -3.58 -25.02 -35.39
C LEU A 108 -2.92 -24.48 -34.11
N TRP A 109 -2.67 -25.34 -33.12
CA TRP A 109 -1.98 -24.95 -31.90
C TRP A 109 -0.52 -24.57 -32.11
N ALA A 110 0.19 -25.23 -33.02
CA ALA A 110 1.57 -24.88 -33.36
C ALA A 110 1.64 -23.46 -33.96
N VAL A 111 0.72 -23.11 -34.86
CA VAL A 111 0.63 -21.75 -35.43
C VAL A 111 0.27 -20.73 -34.35
N ALA A 112 -0.76 -20.99 -33.54
CA ALA A 112 -1.13 -20.10 -32.44
C ALA A 112 0.03 -19.88 -31.46
N GLY A 113 0.75 -20.96 -31.11
CA GLY A 113 1.93 -20.93 -30.25
C GLY A 113 3.08 -20.13 -30.84
N ALA A 114 3.36 -20.28 -32.13
CA ALA A 114 4.39 -19.49 -32.82
C ALA A 114 4.08 -17.98 -32.81
N ILE A 115 2.80 -17.61 -33.01
CA ILE A 115 2.35 -16.21 -32.94
C ILE A 115 2.50 -15.68 -31.51
N LEU A 116 2.02 -16.40 -30.50
CA LEU A 116 2.14 -15.98 -29.09
C LEU A 116 3.59 -15.86 -28.64
N PHE A 117 4.44 -16.84 -29.01
CA PHE A 117 5.86 -16.82 -28.69
C PHE A 117 6.56 -15.62 -29.31
N SER A 118 6.34 -15.36 -30.60
CA SER A 118 6.97 -14.23 -31.30
C SER A 118 6.50 -12.88 -30.74
N ALA A 119 5.21 -12.72 -30.47
CA ALA A 119 4.65 -11.52 -29.85
C ALA A 119 5.20 -11.30 -28.42
N GLY A 120 5.19 -12.34 -27.59
CA GLY A 120 5.73 -12.30 -26.24
C GLY A 120 7.22 -11.99 -26.21
N ARG A 121 8.00 -12.64 -27.09
CA ARG A 121 9.43 -12.39 -27.25
C ARG A 121 9.72 -10.94 -27.65
N SER A 122 8.95 -10.39 -28.58
CA SER A 122 9.08 -9.00 -29.01
C SER A 122 8.79 -8.00 -27.89
N ARG A 123 7.74 -8.27 -27.09
CA ARG A 123 7.40 -7.42 -25.93
C ARG A 123 8.48 -7.50 -24.86
N LEU A 124 8.97 -8.70 -24.53
CA LEU A 124 10.06 -8.88 -23.56
C LEU A 124 11.34 -8.16 -23.95
N ARG A 125 11.67 -8.08 -25.25
CA ARG A 125 12.83 -7.32 -25.73
C ARG A 125 12.76 -5.83 -25.46
N LYS A 126 11.55 -5.29 -25.27
CA LYS A 126 11.31 -3.86 -25.01
C LYS A 126 11.27 -3.53 -23.53
N VAL A 127 11.28 -4.54 -22.65
CA VAL A 127 11.32 -4.31 -21.21
C VAL A 127 12.78 -4.08 -20.80
N SER A 128 13.11 -2.85 -20.37
CA SER A 128 14.39 -2.53 -19.74
C SER A 128 14.28 -2.84 -18.24
N PRO A 129 14.98 -3.87 -17.72
CA PRO A 129 14.91 -4.23 -16.30
C PRO A 129 15.60 -3.22 -15.38
N LYS A 130 16.46 -2.34 -15.91
CA LYS A 130 17.07 -1.26 -15.15
C LYS A 130 16.26 0.03 -15.35
N PRO A 131 15.81 0.70 -14.28
CA PRO A 131 15.26 2.05 -14.38
C PRO A 131 16.42 3.01 -14.65
N GLU A 132 16.73 3.22 -15.94
CA GLU A 132 17.89 4.00 -16.38
C GLU A 132 17.92 5.39 -15.74
N ARG A 133 16.78 6.08 -15.71
CA ARG A 133 16.63 7.41 -15.09
C ARG A 133 16.93 7.41 -13.60
N THR A 134 16.40 6.44 -12.84
CA THR A 134 16.65 6.35 -11.40
C THR A 134 18.12 6.05 -11.11
N VAL A 135 18.75 5.18 -11.91
CA VAL A 135 20.18 4.89 -11.77
C VAL A 135 21.03 6.11 -12.13
N GLU A 136 20.61 6.91 -13.10
CA GLU A 136 21.29 8.15 -13.53
C GLU A 136 21.21 9.21 -12.43
N THR A 137 20.01 9.47 -11.88
CA THR A 137 19.83 10.40 -10.76
C THR A 137 20.64 9.98 -9.52
N LEU A 138 20.64 8.70 -9.16
CA LEU A 138 21.43 8.23 -8.02
C LEU A 138 22.95 8.38 -8.24
N LYS A 139 23.41 8.34 -9.49
CA LYS A 139 24.82 8.61 -9.83
C LYS A 139 25.14 10.09 -9.72
N GLU A 140 24.27 10.96 -10.23
CA GLU A 140 24.42 12.41 -10.12
C GLU A 140 24.44 12.85 -8.64
N ASP A 141 23.52 12.32 -7.82
CA ASP A 141 23.47 12.59 -6.38
C ASP A 141 24.76 12.12 -5.68
N ALA A 142 25.28 10.94 -6.06
CA ALA A 142 26.53 10.41 -5.52
C ALA A 142 27.76 11.20 -5.97
N GLU A 143 27.77 11.74 -7.20
CA GLU A 143 28.82 12.62 -7.69
C GLU A 143 28.81 13.97 -6.99
N TRP A 144 27.63 14.57 -6.79
CA TRP A 144 27.48 15.82 -6.04
C TRP A 144 27.98 15.67 -4.60
N ALA A 145 27.65 14.55 -3.93
CA ALA A 145 28.12 14.26 -2.58
C ALA A 145 29.65 14.07 -2.48
N ARG A 146 30.33 13.66 -3.56
CA ARG A 146 31.79 13.49 -3.63
C ARG A 146 32.54 14.79 -3.90
N HIS A 147 31.90 15.74 -4.58
CA HIS A 147 32.46 17.05 -4.90
C HIS A 147 31.55 18.18 -4.43
N PRO A 148 31.39 18.37 -3.11
CA PRO A 148 30.68 19.53 -2.59
C PRO A 148 31.51 20.78 -2.94
N THR A 149 31.09 21.53 -3.96
CA THR A 149 31.63 22.85 -4.23
C THR A 149 31.32 23.74 -3.02
N LYS A 150 32.39 24.20 -2.34
CA LYS A 150 32.32 25.18 -1.26
C LYS A 150 31.85 26.54 -1.76
#